data_AF-A0A8J6VVI6-F1
#
_entry.id   AF-A0A8J6VVI6-F1
#
_cell.length_a   1.000
_cell.length_b   1.000
_cell.length_c   1.000
_cell.angle_alpha   90.00
_cell.angle_beta   90.00
_cell.angle_gamma   90.00
#
_symmetry.space_group_name_H-M   'P 1'
#
loop_
_entity.id
_entity.type
_entity.pdbx_description
1 polymer ?
#
loop_
_entity_poly.entity_id
_entity_poly.type
_entity_poly.pdbx_seq_one_letter_code
_entity_poly.pdbx_strand_id
1 'polypeptide(L)'
;MSPNLAVDSAKFDATQNQVRLLVRNSGDASVQPGITWSLKQGDKTIKTGELPPSAVVAQSDRNFRLLDATKEQLSLSPGSYQLTGQLSWGEDEDNHTLPFKATLIIPAPSTAANP
;
A
#
# COMPACT_ATOMS: atom_id res chain seq x y z
N MET A 1 -24.44 2.71 10.72
CA MET A 1 -23.47 2.97 9.64
C MET A 1 -22.15 2.32 10.06
N SER A 2 -21.50 1.56 9.19
CA SER A 2 -20.23 0.89 9.48
C SER A 2 -19.30 0.98 8.26
N PRO A 3 -17.97 1.05 8.47
CA PRO A 3 -17.03 0.94 7.37
C PRO A 3 -16.99 -0.50 6.84
N ASN A 4 -16.57 -0.66 5.58
CA ASN A 4 -16.28 -1.97 5.00
C ASN A 4 -15.05 -1.83 4.10
N LEU A 5 -13.89 -2.17 4.64
CA LEU A 5 -12.62 -1.98 3.96
C LEU A 5 -12.19 -3.21 3.18
N ALA A 6 -11.60 -2.97 2.01
CA ALA A 6 -10.88 -3.98 1.24
C ALA A 6 -9.60 -3.38 0.65
N VAL A 7 -8.52 -4.16 0.61
CA VAL A 7 -7.32 -3.81 -0.15
C VAL A 7 -7.48 -4.36 -1.56
N ASP A 8 -7.54 -3.48 -2.54
CA ASP A 8 -7.85 -3.84 -3.93
C ASP A 8 -6.57 -4.15 -4.73
N SER A 9 -5.56 -3.27 -4.65
CA SER A 9 -4.30 -3.47 -5.36
C SER A 9 -3.13 -2.69 -4.78
N ALA A 10 -1.91 -3.09 -5.13
CA ALA A 10 -0.69 -2.32 -4.93
C ALA A 10 -0.07 -2.01 -6.29
N LYS A 11 0.36 -0.76 -6.50
CA LYS A 11 0.95 -0.30 -7.76
C LYS A 11 2.17 0.55 -7.51
N PHE A 12 3.15 0.43 -8.39
CA PHE A 12 4.31 1.30 -8.41
C PHE A 12 4.06 2.43 -9.41
N ASP A 13 4.19 3.67 -8.94
CA ASP A 13 4.27 4.86 -9.78
C ASP A 13 5.72 5.14 -10.10
N ALA A 14 6.13 4.86 -11.34
CA ALA A 14 7.49 5.10 -11.79
C ALA A 14 7.81 6.60 -11.93
N THR A 15 6.81 7.43 -12.21
CA THR A 15 6.97 8.88 -12.36
C THR A 15 7.29 9.54 -11.02
N GLN A 16 6.65 9.06 -9.95
CA GLN A 16 6.84 9.55 -8.58
C GLN A 16 7.78 8.68 -7.75
N ASN A 17 8.29 7.59 -8.33
CA ASN A 17 9.06 6.55 -7.65
C ASN A 17 8.44 6.12 -6.31
N GLN A 18 7.17 5.73 -6.36
CA GLN A 18 6.33 5.55 -5.18
C GLN A 18 5.47 4.29 -5.25
N VAL A 19 5.39 3.56 -4.14
CA VAL A 19 4.44 2.45 -4.00
C VAL A 19 3.13 2.98 -3.43
N ARG A 20 2.02 2.71 -4.12
CA ARG A 20 0.67 3.04 -3.70
C ARG A 20 -0.14 1.78 -3.38
N LEU A 21 -0.91 1.86 -2.30
CA LEU A 21 -1.89 0.86 -1.90
C LEU A 21 -3.30 1.42 -2.10
N LEU A 22 -4.11 0.75 -2.91
CA LEU A 22 -5.51 1.11 -3.13
C LEU A 22 -6.37 0.40 -2.09
N VAL A 23 -7.03 1.19 -1.25
CA VAL A 23 -7.98 0.72 -0.25
C VAL A 23 -9.37 1.24 -0.63
N ARG A 24 -10.32 0.33 -0.73
CA ARG A 24 -11.73 0.63 -0.96
C ARG A 24 -12.49 0.62 0.36
N ASN A 25 -13.37 1.57 0.55
CA ASN A 25 -14.40 1.53 1.58
C ASN A 25 -15.78 1.47 0.91
N SER A 26 -16.40 0.29 0.91
CA SER A 26 -17.76 0.08 0.41
C SER A 26 -18.82 0.17 1.51
N GLY A 27 -18.44 0.63 2.70
CA GLY A 27 -19.34 0.88 3.81
C GLY A 27 -19.86 2.31 3.82
N ASP A 28 -20.90 2.53 4.62
CA ASP A 28 -21.62 3.81 4.73
C ASP A 28 -21.03 4.74 5.80
N ALA A 29 -19.93 4.34 6.45
CA ALA A 29 -19.18 5.17 7.38
C ALA A 29 -17.73 5.36 6.93
N SER A 30 -17.21 6.58 7.11
CA SER A 30 -15.79 6.88 6.96
C SER A 30 -14.99 6.30 8.13
N VAL A 31 -13.72 6.00 7.91
CA VAL A 31 -12.83 5.41 8.92
C VAL A 31 -11.40 5.90 8.73
N GLN A 32 -10.57 5.87 9.78
CA GLN A 32 -9.16 6.27 9.72
C GLN A 32 -8.25 5.08 10.03
N PRO A 33 -7.98 4.17 9.07
CA PRO A 33 -7.07 3.06 9.30
C PRO A 33 -5.62 3.54 9.35
N GLY A 34 -4.86 3.05 10.34
CA GLY A 34 -3.42 2.96 10.29
C GLY A 34 -3.00 1.75 9.44
N ILE A 35 -1.76 1.77 8.92
CA ILE A 35 -1.26 0.70 8.05
C ILE A 35 0.13 0.28 8.52
N THR A 36 0.33 -1.01 8.77
CA THR A 36 1.67 -1.61 8.87
C THR A 36 1.91 -2.48 7.64
N TRP A 37 3.12 -2.47 7.10
CA TRP A 37 3.42 -3.18 5.86
C TRP A 37 4.87 -3.67 5.77
N SER A 38 5.06 -4.71 4.95
CA SER A 38 6.34 -5.34 4.62
C SER A 38 6.36 -5.67 3.12
N LEU A 39 7.44 -5.28 2.45
CA LEU A 39 7.73 -5.58 1.06
C LEU A 39 8.79 -6.68 0.99
N LYS A 40 8.48 -7.77 0.31
CA LYS A 40 9.36 -8.93 0.14
C LYS A 40 9.64 -9.21 -1.33
N GLN A 41 10.81 -9.75 -1.62
CA GLN A 41 11.18 -10.30 -2.92
C GLN A 41 11.64 -11.74 -2.71
N GLY A 42 10.84 -12.71 -3.15
CA GLY A 42 10.97 -14.09 -2.69
C GLY A 42 10.83 -14.16 -1.17
N ASP A 43 11.78 -14.81 -0.51
CA ASP A 43 11.79 -14.97 0.96
C ASP A 43 12.45 -13.79 1.70
N LYS A 44 13.08 -12.86 0.99
CA LYS A 44 13.81 -11.74 1.59
C LYS A 44 12.89 -10.55 1.82
N THR A 45 12.80 -10.09 3.06
CA THR A 45 12.23 -8.77 3.39
C THR A 45 13.16 -7.67 2.89
N ILE A 46 12.64 -6.82 2.01
CA ILE A 46 13.37 -5.71 1.39
C ILE A 46 13.17 -4.42 2.18
N LYS A 47 11.91 -4.14 2.56
CA LYS A 47 11.55 -2.98 3.38
C LYS A 47 10.33 -3.29 4.25
N THR A 48 10.19 -2.52 5.31
CA THR A 48 9.00 -2.47 6.16
C THR A 48 8.67 -1.03 6.46
N GLY A 49 7.44 -0.76 6.88
CA GLY A 49 7.06 0.55 7.35
C GLY A 49 5.66 0.59 7.92
N GLU A 50 5.31 1.78 8.37
CA GLU A 50 3.99 2.08 8.91
C GLU A 50 3.51 3.43 8.40
N LEU A 51 2.20 3.60 8.31
CA LEU A 51 1.56 4.88 8.07
C LEU A 51 0.60 5.20 9.22
N PRO A 52 0.61 6.45 9.70
CA PRO A 52 -0.34 6.89 10.70
C PRO A 52 -1.78 6.82 10.15
N PRO A 53 -2.79 6.72 11.03
CA PRO A 53 -4.20 6.75 10.66
C PRO A 53 -4.54 7.87 9.67
N SER A 54 -5.29 7.53 8.61
CA SER A 54 -5.77 8.54 7.66
C SER A 54 -7.12 8.18 7.06
N ALA A 55 -7.96 9.18 6.81
CA ALA A 55 -9.37 8.99 6.47
C ALA A 55 -9.61 8.29 5.12
N VAL A 56 -10.37 7.19 5.12
CA VAL A 56 -11.01 6.63 3.94
C VAL A 56 -12.50 6.96 4.03
N VAL A 57 -13.00 7.75 3.07
CA VAL A 57 -14.39 8.22 3.07
C VAL A 57 -15.32 7.04 2.77
N ALA A 58 -16.53 7.07 3.33
CA ALA A 58 -17.60 6.14 2.98
C ALA A 58 -17.81 6.04 1.46
N GLN A 59 -18.08 4.84 0.95
CA GLN A 59 -18.34 4.58 -0.47
C GLN A 59 -17.26 5.16 -1.41
N SER A 60 -15.99 5.10 -1.02
CA SER A 60 -14.88 5.70 -1.77
C SER A 60 -13.64 4.82 -1.78
N ASP A 61 -12.77 5.08 -2.76
CA ASP A 61 -11.44 4.49 -2.85
C ASP A 61 -10.37 5.53 -2.44
N ARG A 62 -9.33 5.08 -1.73
CA ARG A 62 -8.17 5.89 -1.35
C ARG A 62 -6.85 5.22 -1.71
N ASN A 63 -5.95 5.99 -2.30
CA ASN A 63 -4.56 5.58 -2.52
C ASN A 63 -3.69 6.04 -1.34
N PHE A 64 -3.12 5.08 -0.60
CA PHE A 64 -2.10 5.33 0.41
C PHE A 64 -0.71 5.27 -0.20
N ARG A 65 0.15 6.20 0.20
CA ARG A 65 1.54 6.30 -0.25
C ARG A 65 2.44 5.61 0.76
N LEU A 66 2.86 4.38 0.48
CA LEU A 66 3.59 3.56 1.45
C LEU A 66 5.10 3.87 1.48
N LEU A 67 5.67 4.08 0.30
CA LEU A 67 7.09 4.33 0.11
C LEU A 67 7.25 5.58 -0.75
N ASP A 68 8.05 6.53 -0.29
CA ASP A 68 8.38 7.75 -1.01
C ASP A 68 9.90 7.84 -1.17
N ALA A 69 10.38 7.78 -2.41
CA ALA A 69 11.80 7.74 -2.72
C ALA A 69 12.53 9.08 -2.54
N THR A 70 11.83 10.15 -2.16
CA THR A 70 12.43 11.49 -2.00
C THR A 70 13.31 11.61 -0.76
N LYS A 71 13.21 10.71 0.23
CA LYS A 71 14.04 10.71 1.45
C LYS A 71 15.06 9.57 1.51
N GLU A 72 14.79 8.46 0.83
CA GLU A 72 15.70 7.34 0.70
C GLU A 72 15.62 6.90 -0.75
N GLN A 73 16.76 6.92 -1.46
CA GLN A 73 16.84 6.45 -2.83
C GLN A 73 16.30 5.01 -2.89
N LEU A 74 15.06 4.87 -3.32
CA LEU A 74 14.34 3.61 -3.33
C LEU A 74 14.83 2.83 -4.54
N SER A 75 16.01 2.21 -4.42
CA SER A 75 16.56 1.33 -5.44
C SER A 75 15.88 -0.04 -5.36
N LEU A 76 14.56 -0.08 -5.61
CA LEU A 76 13.90 -1.34 -5.91
C LEU A 76 14.35 -1.77 -7.30
N SER A 77 14.94 -2.95 -7.41
CA SER A 77 15.25 -3.52 -8.71
C SER A 77 13.95 -3.86 -9.45
N PRO A 78 13.97 -3.85 -10.80
CA PRO A 78 12.87 -4.41 -11.56
C PRO A 78 12.57 -5.85 -11.17
N GLY A 79 11.28 -6.20 -11.04
CA GLY A 79 10.88 -7.54 -10.67
C GLY A 79 9.51 -7.64 -10.00
N SER A 80 9.20 -8.86 -9.57
CA SER A 80 7.99 -9.16 -8.81
C SER A 80 8.27 -9.15 -7.31
N TYR A 81 7.41 -8.47 -6.58
CA TYR A 81 7.46 -8.31 -5.14
C TYR A 81 6.12 -8.69 -4.53
N GLN A 82 6.16 -9.08 -3.26
CA GLN A 82 4.98 -9.30 -2.46
C GLN A 82 4.90 -8.22 -1.38
N LEU A 83 3.84 -7.43 -1.44
CA LEU A 83 3.50 -6.47 -0.40
C LEU A 83 2.49 -7.12 0.55
N THR A 84 2.82 -7.18 1.82
CA THR A 84 1.98 -7.75 2.88
C THR A 84 1.83 -6.77 4.02
N GLY A 85 0.75 -6.84 4.78
CA GLY A 85 0.56 -5.94 5.90
C GLY A 85 -0.80 -6.09 6.54
N GLN A 86 -1.16 -5.07 7.32
CA GLN A 86 -2.43 -5.00 8.03
C GLN A 86 -2.92 -3.55 8.11
N LEU A 87 -4.21 -3.36 7.88
CA LEU A 87 -4.93 -2.14 8.26
C LEU A 87 -5.48 -2.33 9.67
N SER A 88 -5.44 -1.30 10.50
CA SER A 88 -6.01 -1.31 11.85
C SER A 88 -6.78 -0.02 12.14
N TRP A 89 -7.98 -0.12 12.71
CA TRP A 89 -8.82 1.03 13.06
C TRP A 89 -9.75 0.69 14.24
N GLY A 90 -10.30 1.73 14.88
CA GLY A 90 -11.10 1.57 16.11
C GLY A 90 -10.25 1.83 17.35
N GLU A 91 -10.92 1.94 18.49
CA GLU A 91 -10.31 2.21 19.80
C GLU A 91 -10.61 1.04 20.74
N ASP A 92 -9.65 0.71 21.61
CA ASP A 92 -9.75 -0.29 22.68
C ASP A 92 -10.39 -1.63 22.25
N GLU A 93 -11.62 -1.90 22.71
CA GLU A 93 -12.32 -3.17 22.52
C GLU A 93 -12.91 -3.34 21.11
N ASP A 94 -13.04 -2.25 20.34
CA ASP A 94 -13.55 -2.22 18.96
C ASP A 94 -12.41 -2.13 17.92
N ASN A 95 -11.22 -2.61 18.28
CA ASN A 95 -10.08 -2.61 17.36
C ASN A 95 -10.29 -3.64 16.24
N HIS A 96 -10.51 -3.15 15.03
CA HIS A 96 -10.65 -3.94 13.83
C HIS A 96 -9.33 -4.02 13.08
N THR A 97 -9.04 -5.20 12.54
CA THR A 97 -7.86 -5.42 11.72
C THR A 97 -8.22 -6.11 10.42
N LEU A 98 -7.51 -5.74 9.35
CA LEU A 98 -7.64 -6.36 8.04
C LEU A 98 -6.25 -6.68 7.48
N PRO A 99 -5.83 -7.96 7.51
CA PRO A 99 -4.59 -8.36 6.86
C PRO A 99 -4.73 -8.26 5.33
N PHE A 100 -3.63 -7.98 4.65
CA PHE A 100 -3.61 -7.95 3.19
C PHE A 100 -2.32 -8.54 2.62
N LYS A 101 -2.45 -9.01 1.37
CA LYS A 101 -1.36 -9.46 0.52
C LYS A 101 -1.65 -9.02 -0.91
N ALA A 102 -0.73 -8.27 -1.50
CA ALA A 102 -0.83 -7.78 -2.87
C ALA A 102 0.48 -8.03 -3.62
N THR A 103 0.38 -8.41 -4.89
CA THR A 103 1.53 -8.50 -5.78
C THR A 103 1.87 -7.11 -6.30
N LEU A 104 3.15 -6.74 -6.24
CA LEU A 104 3.68 -5.49 -6.77
C LEU A 104 4.71 -5.79 -7.86
N ILE A 105 4.51 -5.24 -9.05
CA ILE A 105 5.47 -5.38 -10.15
C ILE A 105 6.19 -4.06 -10.35
N ILE A 106 7.53 -4.09 -10.26
CA ILE A 106 8.39 -2.96 -10.59
C ILE A 106 8.88 -3.18 -12.03
N PRO A 107 8.54 -2.28 -12.98
CA PRO A 107 8.94 -2.45 -14.38
C PRO A 107 10.44 -2.23 -14.54
N ALA A 108 11.02 -2.86 -15.56
CA ALA A 108 12.38 -2.52 -15.98
C ALA A 108 12.43 -1.08 -16.52
N PRO A 109 13.51 -0.32 -16.26
CA PRO A 109 13.69 0.96 -16.91
C PRO A 109 13.66 0.71 -18.43
N SER A 110 12.79 1.43 -19.14
CA SER A 110 12.71 1.28 -20.59
C SER A 110 14.03 1.77 -21.20
N THR A 111 14.90 0.85 -21.60
CA THR A 111 15.97 1.18 -22.53
C THR A 111 15.31 1.50 -23.87
N ALA A 112 15.13 2.78 -24.16
CA ALA A 112 14.83 3.22 -25.51
C ALA A 112 16.00 2.78 -26.39
N ALA A 113 15.77 1.76 -27.21
CA ALA A 113 16.67 1.42 -28.30
C ALA A 113 16.59 2.59 -29.31
N ASN A 114 17.64 3.41 -29.38
CA ASN A 114 17.79 4.33 -30.50
C ASN A 114 18.01 3.51 -31.78
N PRO A 115 17.26 3.79 -32.87
CA PRO A 115 17.55 3.22 -34.18
C PRO A 115 18.88 3.72 -34.75
#